data_AF-A0A2N1IZS3-F1
#
_entry.id   AF-A0A2N1IZS3-F1
#
_cell.length_a   1.000
_cell.length_b   1.000
_cell.length_c   1.000
_cell.angle_alpha   90.00
_cell.angle_beta   90.00
_cell.angle_gamma   90.00
#
_symmetry.space_group_name_H-M   'P 1'
#
loop_
_entity.id
_entity.type
_entity.pdbx_description
1 polymer ?
#
loop_
_entity_poly.entity_id
_entity_poly.type
_entity_poly.pdbx_seq_one_letter_code
_entity_poly.pdbx_strand_id
1 'polypeptide(L)'
;MIVERFSQNVINTGIFRLYIATGFFATLIFFVVNADLFTPLEMLFGIIGVTVVLKGVSNMMLSLIILLFSLDNKKEELDFKYNAEKIDAMLAEMSINDAKASAEKKDE
;
A
#
# COMPACT_ATOMS: atom_id res chain seq x y z
N MET A 1 -3.62 2.36 14.97
CA MET A 1 -2.67 2.51 13.85
C MET A 1 -3.46 2.58 12.55
N ILE A 2 -3.25 3.59 11.69
CA ILE A 2 -4.03 3.77 10.44
C ILE A 2 -3.82 2.57 9.49
N VAL A 3 -2.59 2.06 9.42
CA VAL A 3 -2.20 0.91 8.59
C VAL A 3 -2.89 -0.40 9.00
N GLU A 4 -3.04 -0.67 10.30
CA GLU A 4 -3.76 -1.86 10.79
C GLU A 4 -5.25 -1.82 10.44
N ARG A 5 -5.90 -0.66 10.61
CA ARG A 5 -7.32 -0.49 10.27
C ARG A 5 -7.56 -0.63 8.77
N PHE A 6 -6.64 -0.11 7.95
CA PHE A 6 -6.66 -0.29 6.51
C PHE A 6 -6.50 -1.77 6.12
N SER A 7 -5.49 -2.46 6.67
CA SER A 7 -5.28 -3.90 6.43
C SER A 7 -6.49 -4.74 6.83
N GLN A 8 -7.05 -4.50 8.01
CA GLN A 8 -8.26 -5.18 8.49
C GLN A 8 -9.47 -4.92 7.58
N ASN A 9 -9.66 -3.67 7.12
CA ASN A 9 -10.73 -3.35 6.17
C ASN A 9 -10.55 -4.08 4.84
N VAL A 10 -9.34 -4.07 4.26
CA VAL A 10 -9.05 -4.75 3.00
C VAL A 10 -9.26 -6.26 3.14
N ILE A 11 -8.79 -6.89 4.23
CA ILE A 11 -9.03 -8.31 4.48
C ILE A 11 -10.53 -8.60 4.65
N ASN A 12 -11.25 -7.75 5.37
CA ASN A 12 -12.69 -7.91 5.61
C ASN A 12 -13.54 -7.71 4.35
N THR A 13 -13.07 -6.98 3.34
CA THR A 13 -13.78 -6.90 2.04
C THR A 13 -13.90 -8.27 1.35
N GLY A 14 -13.06 -9.25 1.74
CA GLY A 14 -13.07 -10.57 1.13
C GLY A 14 -12.58 -10.61 -0.31
N ILE A 15 -11.99 -9.52 -0.83
CA ILE A 15 -11.58 -9.41 -2.23
C ILE A 15 -10.55 -10.48 -2.61
N PHE A 16 -9.63 -10.82 -1.69
CA PHE A 16 -8.66 -11.89 -1.88
C PHE A 16 -9.32 -13.28 -1.90
N ARG A 17 -10.40 -13.48 -1.13
CA ARG A 17 -11.16 -14.74 -1.16
C ARG A 17 -11.87 -14.88 -2.49
N LEU A 18 -12.45 -13.80 -3.01
CA LEU A 18 -13.06 -13.78 -4.34
C LEU A 18 -12.01 -14.11 -5.41
N TYR A 19 -10.85 -13.45 -5.39
CA TYR A 19 -9.74 -13.71 -6.33
C TYR A 19 -9.32 -15.19 -6.33
N ILE A 20 -9.07 -15.78 -5.15
CA ILE A 20 -8.70 -17.19 -5.03
C ILE A 20 -9.85 -18.08 -5.53
N ALA A 21 -11.10 -17.78 -5.18
CA ALA A 21 -12.26 -18.55 -5.62
C ALA A 21 -12.42 -18.53 -7.14
N THR A 22 -12.29 -17.37 -7.78
CA THR A 22 -12.37 -17.23 -9.24
C THR A 22 -11.25 -18.04 -9.92
N GLY A 23 -10.02 -17.95 -9.42
CA GLY A 23 -8.91 -18.75 -9.93
C GLY A 23 -9.12 -20.26 -9.76
N PHE A 24 -9.63 -20.69 -8.61
CA PHE A 24 -9.98 -22.08 -8.35
C PHE A 24 -11.05 -22.60 -9.32
N PHE A 25 -12.15 -21.86 -9.50
CA PHE A 25 -13.20 -22.25 -10.44
C PHE A 25 -12.72 -22.25 -11.89
N ALA A 26 -11.89 -21.29 -12.30
CA ALA A 26 -11.28 -21.28 -13.62
C ALA A 26 -10.41 -22.53 -13.86
N THR A 27 -9.65 -22.94 -12.84
CA THR A 27 -8.80 -24.14 -12.89
C THR A 27 -9.64 -25.41 -12.98
N LEU A 28 -10.75 -25.48 -12.23
CA LEU A 28 -11.71 -26.59 -12.34
C LEU A 28 -12.29 -26.69 -13.76
N ILE A 29 -12.77 -25.58 -14.31
CA ILE A 29 -13.32 -25.54 -15.67
C ILE A 29 -12.27 -25.99 -16.68
N PHE A 30 -11.02 -25.50 -16.54
CA PHE A 30 -9.91 -25.91 -17.40
C PHE A 30 -9.70 -27.43 -17.40
N PHE A 31 -9.64 -28.05 -16.23
CA PHE A 31 -9.44 -29.50 -16.14
C PHE A 31 -10.65 -30.29 -16.64
N VAL A 32 -11.87 -29.81 -16.40
CA VAL A 32 -13.10 -30.48 -16.89
C VAL A 32 -13.18 -30.44 -18.42
N VAL A 33 -12.86 -29.30 -19.04
CA VAL A 33 -12.89 -29.15 -20.50
C VAL A 33 -11.79 -29.99 -21.16
N ASN A 34 -10.66 -30.19 -20.48
CA ASN A 34 -9.51 -30.95 -20.98
C ASN A 34 -9.38 -32.32 -20.30
N ALA A 35 -10.48 -32.92 -19.85
CA ALA A 35 -10.46 -34.14 -19.04
C ALA A 35 -9.77 -35.33 -19.73
N ASP A 36 -9.80 -35.38 -21.07
CA ASP A 36 -9.13 -36.43 -21.85
C ASP A 36 -7.59 -36.31 -21.85
N LEU A 37 -7.05 -35.15 -21.49
CA LEU A 37 -5.61 -34.86 -21.50
C LEU A 37 -4.92 -35.12 -20.16
N PHE A 38 -5.67 -35.29 -19.07
CA PHE A 38 -5.13 -35.36 -17.72
C PHE A 38 -5.68 -36.56 -16.95
N THR A 39 -4.84 -37.21 -16.17
CA THR A 39 -5.31 -38.23 -15.25
C THR A 39 -5.98 -37.60 -14.02
N PRO A 40 -6.91 -38.30 -13.35
CA PRO A 40 -7.55 -37.78 -12.14
C PRO A 40 -6.56 -37.34 -11.05
N LEU A 41 -5.41 -38.02 -10.92
CA LEU A 41 -4.36 -37.64 -9.97
C LEU A 41 -3.69 -36.32 -10.36
N GLU A 42 -3.35 -36.13 -11.63
CA GLU A 42 -2.74 -34.89 -12.12
C GLU A 42 -3.67 -33.69 -11.96
N MET A 43 -4.98 -33.85 -12.20
CA MET A 43 -5.95 -32.80 -11.93
C MET A 43 -5.97 -32.41 -10.45
N LEU A 44 -5.93 -33.40 -9.55
CA LEU A 44 -5.93 -33.18 -8.10
C LEU A 44 -4.70 -32.40 -7.65
N PHE A 45 -3.51 -32.83 -8.09
CA PHE A 45 -2.26 -32.12 -7.81
C PHE A 45 -2.21 -30.74 -8.46
N GLY A 46 -2.73 -30.61 -9.68
CA GLY A 46 -2.80 -29.34 -10.41
C GLY A 46 -3.70 -28.33 -9.69
N ILE A 47 -4.91 -28.74 -9.27
CA ILE A 47 -5.83 -27.89 -8.53
C ILE A 47 -5.21 -27.45 -7.20
N ILE A 48 -4.62 -28.38 -6.44
CA ILE A 48 -3.95 -28.06 -5.17
C ILE A 48 -2.79 -27.09 -5.42
N GLY A 49 -1.94 -27.37 -6.40
CA GLY A 49 -0.79 -26.55 -6.75
C GLY A 49 -1.18 -25.13 -7.14
N VAL A 50 -2.13 -24.99 -8.07
CA VAL A 50 -2.63 -23.67 -8.50
C VAL A 50 -3.28 -22.92 -7.33
N THR A 51 -4.02 -23.60 -6.46
CA THR A 51 -4.64 -22.97 -5.28
C THR A 51 -3.60 -22.46 -4.28
N VAL A 52 -2.53 -23.22 -4.03
CA VAL A 52 -1.42 -22.80 -3.17
C VAL A 52 -0.71 -21.58 -3.75
N VAL A 53 -0.45 -21.58 -5.06
CA VAL A 53 0.16 -20.43 -5.76
C VAL A 53 -0.73 -19.20 -5.66
N LEU A 54 -2.04 -19.31 -5.98
CA LEU A 54 -3.01 -18.21 -5.87
C LEU A 54 -3.06 -17.62 -4.46
N LYS A 55 -3.03 -18.47 -3.43
CA LYS A 55 -3.00 -18.03 -2.03
C LYS A 55 -1.68 -17.33 -1.68
N GLY A 56 -0.55 -17.84 -2.18
CA GLY A 56 0.76 -17.19 -2.03
C GLY A 56 0.79 -15.80 -2.66
N VAL A 57 0.33 -15.68 -3.90
CA VAL A 57 0.24 -14.40 -4.62
C VAL A 57 -0.68 -13.42 -3.89
N SER A 58 -1.81 -13.90 -3.35
CA SER A 58 -2.73 -13.06 -2.56
C SER A 58 -2.07 -12.45 -1.32
N ASN A 59 -1.29 -13.24 -0.58
CA ASN A 59 -0.56 -12.73 0.58
C ASN A 59 0.52 -11.71 0.18
N MET A 60 1.23 -11.97 -0.92
CA MET A 60 2.23 -11.04 -1.45
C MET A 60 1.58 -9.72 -1.89
N MET A 61 0.42 -9.77 -2.56
CA MET A 61 -0.35 -8.58 -2.92
C MET A 61 -0.74 -7.77 -1.69
N LEU A 62 -1.28 -8.41 -0.64
CA LEU A 62 -1.62 -7.72 0.60
C LEU A 62 -0.40 -7.03 1.22
N SER A 63 0.74 -7.73 1.25
CA SER A 63 1.98 -7.15 1.79
C SER A 63 2.45 -5.93 0.99
N LEU A 64 2.34 -5.96 -0.34
CA LEU A 64 2.72 -4.84 -1.20
C LEU A 64 1.80 -3.63 -1.00
N ILE A 65 0.49 -3.86 -0.89
CA ILE A 65 -0.47 -2.77 -0.64
C ILE A 65 -0.16 -2.10 0.69
N ILE A 66 0.11 -2.88 1.74
CA ILE A 66 0.50 -2.35 3.06
C ILE A 66 1.79 -1.53 2.96
N LEU A 67 2.80 -2.03 2.23
CA LEU A 67 4.07 -1.34 2.05
C LEU A 67 3.89 0.01 1.35
N LEU A 68 3.16 0.02 0.22
CA LEU A 68 2.90 1.24 -0.55
C LEU A 68 2.14 2.28 0.29
N PHE A 69 1.09 1.85 0.99
CA PHE A 69 0.34 2.73 1.88
C PHE A 69 1.22 3.30 3.00
N SER A 70 2.12 2.49 3.57
CA SER A 70 3.08 2.99 4.56
C SER A 70 4.09 3.97 3.97
N LEU A 71 4.50 3.80 2.71
CA LEU A 71 5.42 4.71 2.03
C LEU A 71 4.77 6.06 1.75
N ASP A 72 3.53 6.07 1.29
CA ASP A 72 2.78 7.30 1.03
C ASP A 72 2.60 8.12 2.33
N ASN A 73 2.22 7.46 3.43
CA ASN A 73 2.13 8.13 4.73
C ASN A 73 3.47 8.71 5.19
N LYS A 74 4.59 7.99 4.98
CA LYS A 74 5.93 8.50 5.33
C LYS A 74 6.34 9.68 4.47
N LYS A 75 5.94 9.70 3.20
CA LYS A 75 6.22 10.81 2.29
C LYS A 75 5.45 12.06 2.72
N GLU A 76 4.17 11.92 3.04
CA GLU A 76 3.34 13.01 3.54
C GLU A 76 3.89 13.59 4.86
N GLU A 77 4.36 12.73 5.76
CA GLU A 77 5.04 13.16 7.00
C GLU A 77 6.31 13.98 6.73
N LEU A 78 7.12 13.57 5.74
CA LEU A 78 8.34 14.27 5.35
C LEU A 78 8.05 15.63 4.72
N ASP A 79 7.08 15.71 3.81
CA ASP A 79 6.68 16.97 3.15
C ASP A 79 6.14 17.96 4.19
N PHE A 80 5.37 17.49 5.17
CA PHE A 80 4.91 18.32 6.28
C PHE A 80 6.06 18.89 7.10
N LYS A 81 7.03 18.05 7.50
CA LYS A 81 8.21 18.49 8.28
C LYS A 81 9.05 19.50 7.50
N TYR A 82 9.29 19.26 6.21
CA TYR A 82 10.04 20.17 5.36
C TYR A 82 9.36 21.55 5.25
N ASN A 83 8.03 21.57 5.07
CA ASN A 83 7.26 22.81 5.00
C ASN A 83 7.26 23.55 6.35
N ALA A 84 7.16 22.84 7.47
CA ALA A 84 7.23 23.43 8.80
C ALA A 84 8.59 24.11 9.04
N GLU A 85 9.69 23.42 8.74
CA GLU A 85 11.05 23.96 8.88
C GLU A 85 11.27 25.20 8.00
N LYS A 86 10.70 25.21 6.79
CA LYS A 86 10.75 26.37 5.90
C LYS A 86 9.96 27.57 6.44
N ILE A 87 8.79 27.35 7.05
CA ILE A 87 8.01 28.41 7.71
C ILE A 87 8.80 28.98 8.89
N ASP A 88 9.38 28.12 9.72
CA ASP A 88 10.19 28.56 10.86
C ASP A 88 11.39 29.42 10.43
N ALA A 89 12.06 29.04 9.33
CA ALA A 89 13.14 29.83 8.75
C ALA A 89 12.65 31.21 8.26
N MET A 90 11.51 31.27 7.56
CA MET A 90 10.92 32.55 7.13
C MET A 90 10.52 33.43 8.32
N LEU A 91 9.95 32.85 9.39
CA LEU A 91 9.58 33.58 10.60
C LEU A 91 10.81 34.16 11.31
N ALA A 92 11.90 33.39 11.37
CA ALA A 92 13.17 33.86 11.91
C ALA A 92 13.72 35.03 11.07
N GLU A 93 13.68 34.91 9.74
CA GLU A 93 14.15 35.97 8.83
C GLU A 93 13.28 37.24 8.90
N MET A 94 11.96 37.09 9.00
CA MET A 94 11.04 38.21 9.27
C MET A 94 11.36 38.90 10.59
N SER A 95 11.58 38.13 11.66
CA SER A 95 11.95 38.68 12.98
C SER A 95 13.26 39.47 12.92
N ILE A 96 14.25 39.00 12.15
CA ILE A 96 15.52 39.71 11.92
C ILE A 96 15.28 41.00 11.11
N ASN A 97 14.44 40.95 10.08
CA ASN A 97 14.12 42.11 9.26
C ASN A 97 13.33 43.17 10.05
N ASP A 98 12.39 42.78 10.89
CA ASP A 98 11.67 43.70 11.79
C ASP A 98 12.61 44.37 12.80
N ALA A 99 13.58 43.62 13.34
CA ALA A 99 14.61 44.17 14.21
C ALA A 99 15.50 45.21 13.49
N LYS A 100 15.88 44.93 12.24
CA LYS A 100 16.64 45.87 11.39
C LYS A 100 15.85 47.13 11.06
N ALA A 101 14.59 46.99 10.63
CA ALA A 101 13.70 48.12 10.33
C ALA A 101 13.41 48.99 11.57
N SER A 102 13.40 48.39 12.75
CA SER A 102 13.26 49.12 14.02
C SER A 102 14.55 49.83 14.47
N ALA A 103 15.72 49.32 14.05
CA ALA A 103 17.00 49.97 14.30
C ALA A 103 17.20 51.17 13.37
N GLU A 104 16.84 51.07 12.09
CA GLU A 104 16.95 52.19 11.14
C GLU A 104 16.08 53.40 11.52
N LYS A 105 14.93 53.19 12.19
CA LYS A 105 14.07 54.28 12.69
C LYS A 105 14.62 55.02 13.92
N LYS A 106 15.70 54.56 14.55
CA LYS A 106 16.31 55.21 15.72
C LYS A 106 17.49 56.13 15.37
N ASP A 107 17.97 56.09 14.13
CA ASP A 107 19.13 56.84 13.67
C ASP A 107 18.77 58.06 12.78
N GLU A 108 17.47 58.39 12.60
CA GLU A 108 16.96 59.69 12.11
C GLU A 108 16.39 60.54 13.26
#